data_AF-A0A2D3LNH4-F1
#
_entry.id   AF-A0A2D3LNH4-F1
#
_cell.length_a   1.000
_cell.length_b   1.000
_cell.length_c   1.000
_cell.angle_alpha   90.00
_cell.angle_beta   90.00
_cell.angle_gamma   90.00
#
_symmetry.space_group_name_H-M   'P 1'
#
loop_
_entity.id
_entity.type
_entity.pdbx_description
1 polymer ?
#
loop_
_entity_poly.entity_id
_entity_poly.type
_entity_poly.pdbx_seq_one_letter_code
_entity_poly.pdbx_strand_id
1 'polypeptide(L)'
;MPIEELNVNDTLQLKDNSIVVIDNKIIFPTFVEVYNLEIEDNENYYVTEEGILVHNGYISERQGEIIDRSELNKPTKRGNAPTFKSDGTAVEIHHRGQNPEGPFDEMHWKNHRGAGNDAINHPQKSCPSKIDRKTFKAQKLEYWREVYDNWD
;
A
#
# COMPACT_ATOMS: atom_id res chain seq x y z
N MET A 1 -2.65 -3.67 -11.72
CA MET A 1 -3.39 -4.90 -12.08
C MET A 1 -2.54 -6.08 -11.66
N PRO A 2 -3.03 -6.95 -10.78
CA PRO A 2 -2.35 -8.20 -10.41
C PRO A 2 -2.14 -9.12 -11.61
N ILE A 3 -1.08 -9.94 -11.58
CA ILE A 3 -0.78 -10.89 -12.66
C ILE A 3 -1.89 -11.93 -12.83
N GLU A 4 -2.64 -12.21 -11.76
CA GLU A 4 -3.78 -13.12 -11.71
C GLU A 4 -4.95 -12.61 -12.57
N GLU A 5 -5.12 -11.30 -12.68
CA GLU A 5 -6.23 -10.65 -13.41
C GLU A 5 -5.94 -10.46 -14.91
N LEU A 6 -4.67 -10.53 -15.32
CA LEU A 6 -4.29 -10.46 -16.74
C LEU A 6 -4.74 -11.70 -17.52
N ASN A 7 -5.23 -11.49 -18.74
CA ASN A 7 -5.73 -12.54 -19.63
C ASN A 7 -5.02 -12.52 -20.98
N VAL A 8 -5.15 -13.63 -21.71
CA VAL A 8 -4.75 -13.67 -23.13
C VAL A 8 -5.52 -12.60 -23.89
N ASN A 9 -4.83 -11.89 -24.77
CA ASN A 9 -5.25 -10.68 -25.50
C ASN A 9 -5.18 -9.35 -24.74
N ASP A 10 -4.86 -9.33 -23.45
CA ASP A 10 -4.51 -8.08 -22.78
C ASP A 10 -3.17 -7.55 -23.30
N THR A 11 -2.94 -6.25 -23.11
CA THR A 11 -1.77 -5.54 -23.63
C THR A 11 -0.79 -5.16 -22.52
N LEU A 12 0.51 -5.33 -22.78
CA LEU A 12 1.60 -4.89 -21.91
C LEU A 12 2.46 -3.82 -22.62
N GLN A 13 3.03 -2.91 -21.85
CA GLN A 13 3.91 -1.85 -22.37
C GLN A 13 5.38 -2.29 -22.29
N LEU A 14 6.12 -2.04 -23.38
CA LEU A 14 7.56 -2.26 -23.47
C LEU A 14 8.35 -0.97 -23.22
N LYS A 15 9.67 -1.11 -23.03
CA LYS A 15 10.60 -0.01 -22.74
C LYS A 15 10.65 1.09 -23.80
N ASP A 16 10.44 0.75 -25.06
CA ASP A 16 10.39 1.70 -26.18
C ASP A 16 9.00 2.35 -26.37
N ASN A 17 8.09 2.12 -25.42
CA ASN A 17 6.67 2.50 -25.45
C ASN A 17 5.82 1.78 -26.50
N SER A 18 6.36 0.73 -27.12
CA SER A 18 5.52 -0.18 -27.90
C SER A 18 4.65 -1.05 -26.99
N ILE A 19 3.64 -1.69 -27.59
CA ILE A 19 2.67 -2.52 -26.90
C ILE A 19 2.79 -3.95 -27.44
N VAL A 20 2.82 -4.92 -26.53
CA VAL A 20 2.75 -6.34 -26.84
C VAL A 20 1.44 -6.92 -26.33
N VAL A 21 0.90 -7.93 -27.02
CA VAL A 21 -0.30 -8.64 -26.62
C VAL A 21 0.09 -9.94 -25.93
N ILE A 22 -0.58 -10.28 -24.82
CA ILE A 22 -0.39 -11.55 -24.13
C ILE A 22 -0.94 -12.66 -25.03
N ASP A 23 -0.05 -13.47 -25.60
CA ASP A 23 -0.40 -14.62 -26.44
C ASP A 23 -0.78 -15.86 -25.60
N ASN A 24 -0.17 -16.02 -24.43
CA ASN A 24 -0.40 -17.16 -23.56
C ASN A 24 -0.17 -16.83 -22.07
N LYS A 25 -0.89 -17.50 -21.18
CA LYS A 25 -0.73 -17.42 -19.73
C LYS A 25 -0.68 -18.83 -19.13
N ILE A 26 0.42 -19.14 -18.45
CA ILE A 26 0.64 -20.42 -17.78
C ILE A 26 0.96 -20.14 -16.31
N ILE A 27 0.24 -20.80 -15.40
CA ILE A 27 0.49 -20.74 -13.95
C ILE A 27 1.13 -22.05 -13.51
N PHE A 28 2.35 -21.99 -12.98
CA PHE A 28 3.04 -23.16 -12.46
C PHE A 28 2.69 -23.36 -10.97
N PRO A 29 2.31 -24.58 -10.54
CA PRO A 29 1.97 -24.85 -9.13
C PRO A 29 3.20 -25.11 -8.25
N THR A 30 4.42 -25.01 -8.79
CA THR A 30 5.65 -25.38 -8.10
C THR A 30 6.28 -24.19 -7.38
N PHE A 31 6.68 -24.39 -6.12
CA PHE A 31 7.46 -23.41 -5.37
C PHE A 31 8.91 -23.42 -5.89
N VAL A 32 9.34 -22.29 -6.45
CA VAL A 32 10.72 -22.04 -6.91
C VAL A 32 11.29 -20.85 -6.16
N GLU A 33 12.62 -20.80 -6.02
CA GLU A 33 13.28 -19.60 -5.50
C GLU A 33 13.08 -18.46 -6.49
N VAL A 34 12.65 -17.30 -5.99
CA VAL A 34 12.41 -16.08 -6.77
C VAL A 34 13.13 -14.91 -6.11
N TYR A 35 13.53 -13.93 -6.92
CA TYR A 35 14.19 -12.72 -6.47
C TYR A 35 13.30 -11.52 -6.70
N ASN A 36 13.35 -10.56 -5.78
CA ASN A 36 12.64 -9.29 -5.89
C ASN A 36 13.63 -8.12 -5.84
N LEU A 37 13.25 -6.98 -6.43
CA LEU A 37 14.04 -5.75 -6.41
C LEU A 37 13.26 -4.65 -5.69
N GLU A 38 13.91 -3.99 -4.73
CA GLU A 38 13.42 -2.75 -4.15
C GLU A 38 13.96 -1.58 -4.98
N ILE A 39 13.06 -0.80 -5.58
CA ILE A 39 13.42 0.36 -6.40
C ILE A 39 13.03 1.63 -5.65
N GLU A 40 13.98 2.55 -5.45
CA GLU A 40 13.69 3.82 -4.79
C GLU A 40 12.69 4.67 -5.62
N ASP A 41 11.76 5.31 -4.91
CA ASP A 41 10.73 6.26 -5.39
C ASP A 41 9.60 5.71 -6.27
N ASN A 42 9.93 5.11 -7.42
CA ASN A 42 8.98 4.59 -8.39
C ASN A 42 9.27 3.11 -8.61
N GLU A 43 8.47 2.25 -7.99
CA GLU A 43 8.64 0.80 -7.98
C GLU A 43 8.30 0.13 -9.33
N ASN A 44 8.32 0.90 -10.41
CA ASN A 44 8.23 0.42 -11.77
C ASN A 44 9.63 0.13 -12.31
N TYR A 45 9.80 -1.05 -12.89
CA TYR A 45 11.05 -1.45 -13.53
C TYR A 45 10.76 -2.31 -14.75
N TYR A 46 11.77 -2.42 -15.62
CA TYR A 46 11.69 -3.26 -16.80
C TYR A 46 12.26 -4.64 -16.47
N VAL A 47 11.52 -5.68 -16.84
CA VAL A 47 11.95 -7.08 -16.77
C VAL A 47 12.02 -7.69 -18.18
N THR A 48 12.63 -8.87 -18.27
CA THR A 48 12.90 -9.61 -19.52
C THR A 48 13.83 -8.88 -20.49
N GLU A 49 14.27 -9.57 -21.55
CA GLU A 49 15.08 -8.97 -22.60
C GLU A 49 14.29 -7.94 -23.44
N GLU A 50 12.97 -8.13 -23.56
CA GLU A 50 12.07 -7.25 -24.30
C GLU A 50 11.71 -5.99 -23.51
N GLY A 51 11.99 -5.96 -22.20
CA GLY A 51 11.78 -4.80 -21.36
C GLY A 51 10.30 -4.54 -21.08
N ILE A 52 9.60 -5.54 -20.55
CA ILE A 52 8.22 -5.39 -20.08
C ILE A 52 8.21 -4.51 -18.83
N LEU A 53 7.37 -3.48 -18.83
CA LEU A 53 7.16 -2.62 -17.68
C LEU A 53 6.32 -3.35 -16.62
N VAL A 54 6.90 -3.56 -15.44
CA VAL A 54 6.24 -4.15 -14.27
C VAL A 54 6.33 -3.21 -13.07
N HIS A 55 5.53 -3.49 -12.05
CA HIS A 55 5.50 -2.76 -10.79
C HIS A 55 5.64 -3.75 -9.63
N ASN A 56 6.58 -3.51 -8.71
CA ASN A 56 6.72 -4.26 -7.46
C ASN A 56 6.07 -3.45 -6.34
N GLY A 57 4.74 -3.54 -6.24
CA GLY A 57 3.99 -2.76 -5.26
C GLY A 57 2.51 -3.06 -5.38
N TYR A 58 2.01 -3.96 -4.54
CA TYR A 58 0.60 -3.94 -4.19
C TYR A 58 0.52 -4.19 -2.68
N ILE A 59 0.64 -3.11 -1.90
CA ILE A 59 0.41 -3.13 -0.46
C ILE A 59 -1.11 -3.26 -0.16
N SER A 60 -1.96 -3.67 -1.12
CA SER A 60 -3.37 -3.96 -0.83
C SER A 60 -3.53 -4.97 0.31
N GLU A 61 -2.55 -5.85 0.53
CA GLU A 61 -2.53 -6.79 1.66
C GLU A 61 -2.33 -6.12 3.02
N ARG A 62 -1.75 -4.91 3.07
CA ARG A 62 -1.65 -4.13 4.31
C ARG A 62 -2.81 -3.15 4.48
N GLN A 63 -3.79 -3.06 3.58
CA GLN A 63 -4.98 -2.24 3.81
C GLN A 63 -5.95 -2.97 4.74
N GLY A 64 -6.28 -2.33 5.87
CA GLY A 64 -7.33 -2.78 6.79
C GLY A 64 -8.65 -2.09 6.46
N GLU A 65 -9.32 -1.56 7.49
CA GLU A 65 -10.46 -0.67 7.30
C GLU A 65 -10.00 0.62 6.63
N ILE A 66 -10.69 1.04 5.57
CA ILE A 66 -10.40 2.26 4.81
C ILE A 66 -11.55 3.24 4.99
N ILE A 67 -11.24 4.52 5.13
CA ILE A 67 -12.25 5.58 5.19
C ILE A 67 -12.69 5.95 3.78
N ASP A 68 -14.00 6.13 3.58
CA ASP A 68 -14.54 6.59 2.30
C ASP A 68 -13.85 7.91 1.88
N ARG A 69 -13.22 7.89 0.70
CA ARG A 69 -12.51 9.04 0.12
C ARG A 69 -13.45 10.22 -0.10
N SER A 70 -14.75 9.98 -0.24
CA SER A 70 -15.77 11.03 -0.32
C SER A 70 -15.83 11.90 0.94
N GLU A 71 -15.38 11.39 2.10
CA GLU A 71 -15.33 12.11 3.37
C GLU A 71 -14.01 12.87 3.60
N LEU A 72 -13.04 12.69 2.71
CA LEU A 72 -11.66 13.16 2.88
C LEU A 72 -11.24 14.20 1.84
N ASN A 73 -10.33 15.08 2.22
CA ASN A 73 -9.61 15.94 1.31
C ASN A 73 -8.35 15.22 0.82
N LYS A 74 -8.15 15.18 -0.51
CA LYS A 74 -6.92 14.68 -1.12
C LYS A 74 -5.72 15.42 -0.53
N PRO A 75 -4.64 14.72 -0.13
CA PRO A 75 -3.44 15.38 0.39
C PRO A 75 -2.87 16.36 -0.63
N THR A 76 -2.28 17.46 -0.19
CA THR A 76 -1.65 18.43 -1.10
C THR A 76 -0.27 17.99 -1.60
N LYS A 77 0.33 16.98 -0.94
CA LYS A 77 1.65 16.43 -1.28
C LYS A 77 1.60 14.91 -1.13
N ARG A 78 2.20 14.21 -2.10
CA ARG A 78 2.36 12.74 -2.08
C ARG A 78 3.08 12.30 -0.79
N GLY A 79 2.57 11.26 -0.13
CA GLY A 79 3.10 10.76 1.15
C GLY A 79 2.57 11.46 2.41
N ASN A 80 1.76 12.50 2.27
CA ASN A 80 1.01 13.05 3.40
C ASN A 80 -0.32 12.32 3.56
N ALA A 81 -0.77 12.18 4.81
CA ALA A 81 -2.10 11.68 5.10
C ALA A 81 -3.17 12.65 4.57
N PRO A 82 -4.32 12.13 4.08
CA PRO A 82 -5.48 12.95 3.81
C PRO A 82 -6.06 13.53 5.09
N THR A 83 -6.95 14.51 4.96
CA THR A 83 -7.63 15.13 6.09
C THR A 83 -9.13 14.96 6.00
N PHE A 84 -9.82 14.83 7.13
CA PHE A 84 -11.27 14.78 7.15
C PHE A 84 -11.87 16.11 6.69
N LYS A 85 -12.92 16.05 5.84
CA LYS A 85 -13.68 17.25 5.45
C LYS A 85 -14.40 17.91 6.62
N SER A 86 -14.79 17.10 7.61
CA SER A 86 -15.60 17.53 8.75
C SER A 86 -14.84 18.45 9.71
N ASP A 87 -13.56 18.18 9.98
CA ASP A 87 -12.79 18.94 10.98
C ASP A 87 -11.33 19.26 10.58
N GLY A 88 -10.90 18.86 9.38
CA GLY A 88 -9.57 19.15 8.84
C GLY A 88 -8.44 18.36 9.50
N THR A 89 -8.74 17.44 10.42
CA THR A 89 -7.69 16.62 11.06
C THR A 89 -7.18 15.54 10.12
N ALA A 90 -5.92 15.14 10.28
CA ALA A 90 -5.32 14.11 9.44
C ALA A 90 -5.86 12.71 9.81
N VAL A 91 -6.02 11.86 8.80
CA VAL A 91 -6.27 10.43 9.00
C VAL A 91 -5.05 9.78 9.67
N GLU A 92 -5.30 8.94 10.66
CA GLU A 92 -4.28 8.13 11.32
C GLU A 92 -4.32 6.70 10.81
N ILE A 93 -3.18 6.04 10.76
CA ILE A 93 -3.10 4.59 10.54
C ILE A 93 -2.90 3.89 11.89
N HIS A 94 -3.63 2.80 12.11
CA HIS A 94 -3.52 1.91 13.26
C HIS A 94 -3.00 0.54 12.83
N HIS A 95 -2.03 -0.01 13.56
CA HIS A 95 -1.59 -1.39 13.39
C HIS A 95 -2.36 -2.31 14.34
N ARG A 96 -3.03 -3.32 13.80
CA ARG A 96 -3.64 -4.37 14.61
C ARG A 96 -2.56 -5.18 15.34
N GLY A 97 -2.69 -5.31 16.66
CA GLY A 97 -1.89 -6.24 17.47
C GLY A 97 -0.37 -5.98 17.52
N GLN A 98 0.08 -4.76 17.22
CA GLN A 98 1.50 -4.43 17.05
C GLN A 98 2.20 -5.25 15.93
N ASN A 99 1.47 -5.67 14.90
CA ASN A 99 2.06 -6.33 13.74
C ASN A 99 2.70 -5.28 12.79
N PRO A 100 4.03 -5.28 12.60
CA PRO A 100 4.69 -4.33 11.69
C PRO A 100 4.25 -4.50 10.24
N GLU A 101 3.77 -5.68 9.84
CA GLU A 101 3.32 -5.93 8.46
C GLU A 101 1.86 -5.55 8.19
N GLY A 102 1.15 -4.99 9.18
CA GLY A 102 -0.25 -4.60 9.04
C GLY A 102 -1.25 -5.73 9.35
N PRO A 103 -2.51 -5.62 8.88
CA PRO A 103 -3.06 -4.52 8.09
C PRO A 103 -3.16 -3.20 8.87
N PHE A 104 -3.20 -2.09 8.14
CA PHE A 104 -3.35 -0.72 8.60
C PHE A 104 -4.81 -0.28 8.52
N ASP A 105 -5.42 -0.01 9.68
CA ASP A 105 -6.75 0.60 9.72
C ASP A 105 -6.62 2.12 9.66
N GLU A 106 -7.35 2.75 8.75
CA GLU A 106 -7.51 4.20 8.72
C GLU A 106 -8.53 4.64 9.78
N MET A 107 -8.13 5.57 10.63
CA MET A 107 -8.95 6.03 11.74
C MET A 107 -8.89 7.54 11.93
N HIS A 108 -10.02 8.10 12.37
CA HIS A 108 -10.03 9.43 12.98
C HIS A 108 -9.32 9.37 14.35
N TRP A 109 -8.53 10.38 14.70
CA TRP A 109 -7.75 10.38 15.96
C TRP A 109 -8.60 10.14 17.21
N LYS A 110 -9.86 10.63 17.23
CA LYS A 110 -10.82 10.38 18.32
C LYS A 110 -11.15 8.89 18.47
N ASN A 111 -11.29 8.18 17.35
CA ASN A 111 -11.60 6.75 17.32
C ASN A 111 -10.35 5.91 17.59
N HIS A 112 -9.18 6.43 17.25
CA HIS A 112 -7.91 5.76 17.50
C HIS A 112 -7.46 5.88 18.96
N ARG A 113 -7.44 7.11 19.51
CA ARG A 113 -6.86 7.42 20.84
C ARG A 113 -7.73 8.28 21.76
N GLY A 114 -8.87 8.79 21.29
CA GLY A 114 -9.78 9.61 22.11
C GLY A 114 -10.56 8.79 23.14
N ALA A 115 -11.06 9.43 24.20
CA ALA A 115 -12.05 8.91 25.15
C ALA A 115 -11.98 7.39 25.49
N GLY A 116 -10.80 6.88 25.88
CA GLY A 116 -10.62 5.47 26.26
C GLY A 116 -10.28 4.52 25.12
N ASN A 117 -10.42 4.95 23.86
CA ASN A 117 -10.10 4.15 22.69
C ASN A 117 -8.61 3.79 22.58
N ASP A 118 -7.72 4.62 23.11
CA ASP A 118 -6.27 4.31 23.13
C ASP A 118 -5.99 2.98 23.84
N ALA A 119 -6.65 2.72 24.97
CA ALA A 119 -6.47 1.48 25.73
C ALA A 119 -7.13 0.27 25.04
N ILE A 120 -8.24 0.49 24.33
CA ILE A 120 -8.97 -0.55 23.58
C ILE A 120 -8.17 -0.97 22.35
N ASN A 121 -7.65 0.00 21.59
CA ASN A 121 -6.92 -0.23 20.34
C ASN A 121 -5.46 -0.64 20.58
N HIS A 122 -4.89 -0.27 21.74
CA HIS A 122 -3.53 -0.63 22.16
C HIS A 122 -3.50 -1.39 23.49
N PRO A 123 -4.11 -2.60 23.56
CA PRO A 123 -4.20 -3.35 24.82
C PRO A 123 -2.83 -3.84 25.32
N GLN A 124 -1.83 -3.93 24.43
CA GLN A 124 -0.46 -4.39 24.74
C GLN A 124 0.55 -3.24 24.84
N LYS A 125 0.10 -2.00 25.12
CA LYS A 125 0.97 -0.81 25.18
C LYS A 125 2.05 -0.87 26.27
N SER A 126 1.86 -1.72 27.28
CA SER A 126 2.83 -1.98 28.35
C SER A 126 3.93 -2.97 27.96
N CYS A 127 3.76 -3.71 26.86
CA CYS A 127 4.78 -4.60 26.33
C CYS A 127 5.79 -3.82 25.49
N PRO A 128 7.07 -4.27 25.42
CA PRO A 128 8.02 -3.75 24.44
C PRO A 128 7.40 -3.77 23.04
N SER A 129 7.45 -2.63 22.35
CA SER A 129 6.89 -2.53 21.01
C SER A 129 7.60 -3.51 20.08
N LYS A 130 6.83 -4.30 19.34
CA LYS A 130 7.34 -5.18 18.26
C LYS A 130 7.60 -4.41 16.96
N ILE A 131 7.28 -3.12 16.93
CA ILE A 131 7.39 -2.28 15.74
C ILE A 131 8.57 -1.32 15.92
N ASP A 132 9.52 -1.37 14.98
CA ASP A 132 10.56 -0.35 14.90
C ASP A 132 9.96 0.98 14.43
N ARG A 133 10.27 2.07 15.16
CA ARG A 133 9.68 3.40 14.88
C ARG A 133 10.14 3.99 13.56
N LYS A 134 11.37 3.69 13.10
CA LYS A 134 11.86 4.18 11.81
C LYS A 134 11.17 3.42 10.68
N THR A 135 11.07 2.09 10.81
CA THR A 135 10.32 1.25 9.88
C THR A 135 8.87 1.72 9.78
N PHE A 136 8.20 1.95 10.91
CA PHE A 136 6.81 2.44 10.90
C PHE A 136 6.68 3.79 10.19
N LYS A 137 7.63 4.71 10.39
CA LYS A 137 7.60 6.00 9.70
C LYS A 137 7.74 5.84 8.19
N ALA A 138 8.59 4.91 7.72
CA ALA A 138 8.75 4.59 6.31
C ALA A 138 7.47 3.97 5.74
N GLN A 139 6.93 2.94 6.40
CA GLN A 139 5.67 2.28 6.01
C GLN A 139 4.50 3.26 5.95
N LYS A 140 4.39 4.17 6.92
CA LYS A 140 3.37 5.22 6.91
C LYS A 140 3.51 6.14 5.69
N LEU A 141 4.74 6.56 5.39
CA LEU A 141 5.01 7.44 4.25
C LEU A 141 4.64 6.76 2.93
N GLU A 142 5.01 5.50 2.79
CA GLU A 142 4.73 4.65 1.64
C GLU A 142 3.23 4.41 1.46
N TYR A 143 2.52 4.00 2.51
CA TYR A 143 1.06 3.85 2.49
C TYR A 143 0.35 5.12 1.96
N TRP A 144 0.75 6.30 2.44
CA TRP A 144 0.16 7.56 1.97
C TRP A 144 0.62 7.99 0.57
N ARG A 145 1.77 7.50 0.09
CA ARG A 145 2.19 7.69 -1.30
C ARG A 145 1.26 6.92 -2.24
N GLU A 146 1.00 5.66 -1.93
CA GLU A 146 0.09 4.83 -2.72
C GLU A 146 -1.36 5.32 -2.68
N VAL A 147 -1.87 5.69 -1.50
CA VAL A 147 -3.22 6.25 -1.37
C VAL A 147 -3.35 7.52 -2.22
N TYR A 148 -2.30 8.34 -2.29
CA TYR A 148 -2.28 9.53 -3.14
C TYR A 148 -2.29 9.19 -4.63
N ASP A 149 -1.50 8.20 -5.04
CA ASP A 149 -1.37 7.78 -6.44
C ASP A 149 -2.65 7.08 -6.96
N ASN A 150 -3.39 6.40 -6.07
CA ASN A 150 -4.64 5.69 -6.37
C ASN A 150 -5.92 6.47 -5.98
N TRP A 151 -5.85 7.79 -5.81
CA TRP A 151 -6.96 8.58 -5.25
C TRP A 151 -8.15 8.80 -6.21
N ASP A 152 -8.01 8.49 -7.50
CA ASP A 152 -8.95 8.90 -8.55
C ASP A 152 -9.90 7.78 -9.00
#